data_AF-A0A1Y3TCB7-F1
#
_entry.id   AF-A0A1Y3TCB7-F1
#
_cell.length_a   1.000
_cell.length_b   1.000
_cell.length_c   1.000
_cell.angle_alpha   90.00
_cell.angle_beta   90.00
_cell.angle_gamma   90.00
#
_symmetry.space_group_name_H-M   'P 1'
#
loop_
_entity.id
_entity.type
_entity.pdbx_description
1 polymer ?
#
loop_
_entity_poly.entity_id
_entity_poly.type
_entity_poly.pdbx_seq_one_letter_code
_entity_poly.pdbx_strand_id
1 'polypeptide(L)'
;MGDECSKIILNTKGKNEDRVDRALIDFLHYVEKSSDENVPEDCDERLKHLHKKIHQIKMSEEIGVSYMKMEERDRLIRDEGLRRGRAEGKAEGRAEGRAEGESRLIGIIRRKVSRGMGAAEIADLLEIPCAAAEAVTEALMLHPDWTDLQIAEELLSGENLADSDLTTDFPPA
;
A
#
# COMPACT_ATOMS: atom_id res chain seq x y z
N MET A 1 -24.67 21.08 -33.96
CA MET A 1 -25.81 20.33 -33.40
C MET A 1 -25.75 20.57 -31.90
N GLY A 2 -26.62 21.41 -31.37
CA GLY A 2 -26.67 21.75 -29.95
C GLY A 2 -27.86 21.04 -29.33
N ASP A 3 -27.61 20.07 -28.47
CA ASP A 3 -28.67 19.41 -27.72
C ASP A 3 -29.28 20.42 -26.75
N GLU A 4 -30.58 20.63 -26.86
CA GLU A 4 -31.39 21.48 -25.97
C GLU A 4 -31.44 20.85 -24.56
N CYS A 5 -30.39 21.07 -23.76
CA CYS A 5 -30.36 20.62 -22.37
C CYS A 5 -31.22 21.55 -21.51
N SER A 6 -32.39 21.06 -21.10
CA SER A 6 -33.23 21.73 -20.10
C SER A 6 -32.78 21.35 -18.68
N LYS A 7 -32.39 22.35 -17.87
CA LYS A 7 -32.02 22.16 -16.46
C LYS A 7 -33.19 22.55 -15.56
N ILE A 8 -33.63 21.60 -14.73
CA ILE A 8 -34.65 21.83 -13.70
C ILE A 8 -33.97 21.73 -12.34
N ILE A 9 -34.19 22.73 -11.48
CA ILE A 9 -33.67 22.77 -10.11
C ILE A 9 -34.86 22.60 -9.17
N LEU A 10 -34.82 21.56 -8.35
CA LEU A 10 -35.84 21.27 -7.34
C LEU A 10 -35.26 21.50 -5.95
N ASN A 11 -36.05 22.12 -5.06
CA ASN A 11 -35.65 22.40 -3.68
C ASN A 11 -36.60 21.70 -2.71
N THR A 12 -36.07 20.80 -1.88
CA THR A 12 -36.84 20.05 -0.88
C THR A 12 -37.39 20.91 0.26
N LYS A 13 -36.85 22.12 0.46
CA LYS A 13 -37.27 23.08 1.49
C LYS A 13 -38.05 24.28 0.91
N GLY A 14 -38.58 24.14 -0.31
CA GLY A 14 -39.41 25.17 -0.92
C GLY A 14 -40.69 25.42 -0.11
N LYS A 15 -41.16 26.67 -0.07
CA LYS A 15 -42.41 27.06 0.63
C LYS A 15 -43.57 27.37 -0.33
N ASN A 16 -43.43 26.98 -1.60
CA ASN A 16 -44.37 27.31 -2.68
C ASN A 16 -45.38 26.18 -2.88
N GLU A 17 -45.97 25.68 -1.79
CA GLU A 17 -46.89 24.53 -1.80
C GLU A 17 -48.12 24.80 -2.68
N ASP A 18 -48.58 26.04 -2.72
CA ASP A 18 -49.77 26.45 -3.50
C ASP A 18 -49.54 26.47 -5.03
N ARG A 19 -48.28 26.39 -5.49
CA ARG A 19 -47.89 26.55 -6.90
C ARG A 19 -47.37 25.27 -7.54
N VAL A 20 -47.26 24.19 -6.76
CA VAL A 20 -46.63 22.95 -7.17
C VAL A 20 -47.59 21.80 -6.93
N ASP A 21 -47.56 20.80 -7.80
CA ASP A 21 -48.42 19.63 -7.64
C ASP A 21 -48.07 18.86 -6.37
N ARG A 22 -49.10 18.38 -5.67
CA ARG A 22 -48.97 17.67 -4.40
C ARG A 22 -48.10 16.42 -4.54
N ALA A 23 -48.17 15.75 -5.70
CA ALA A 23 -47.32 14.59 -6.01
C ALA A 23 -45.81 14.91 -5.99
N LEU A 24 -45.41 16.10 -6.45
CA LEU A 24 -43.99 16.51 -6.42
C LEU A 24 -43.57 16.94 -5.01
N ILE A 25 -44.47 17.58 -4.26
CA ILE A 25 -44.25 17.95 -2.86
C ILE A 25 -44.04 16.69 -2.00
N ASP A 26 -44.92 15.69 -2.14
CA ASP A 26 -44.83 14.42 -1.42
C ASP A 26 -43.53 13.68 -1.74
N PHE A 27 -43.10 13.66 -3.02
CA PHE A 27 -41.82 13.08 -3.41
C PHE A 27 -40.62 13.82 -2.78
N LEU A 28 -40.61 15.16 -2.82
CA LEU A 28 -39.52 15.95 -2.25
C LEU A 28 -39.41 15.77 -0.72
N HIS A 29 -40.55 15.69 -0.03
CA HIS A 29 -40.57 15.37 1.40
C HIS A 29 -40.08 13.96 1.70
N TYR A 30 -40.44 12.97 0.87
CA TYR A 30 -39.96 11.60 1.01
C TYR A 30 -38.43 11.50 0.83
N VAL A 31 -37.85 12.25 -0.10
CA VAL A 31 -36.39 12.32 -0.31
C VAL A 31 -35.67 13.00 0.85
N GLU A 32 -36.25 14.04 1.44
CA GLU A 32 -35.65 14.75 2.58
C GLU A 32 -35.73 13.96 3.90
N LYS A 33 -36.86 13.29 4.14
CA LYS A 33 -37.16 12.56 5.37
C LYS A 33 -37.41 11.09 5.04
N SER A 34 -36.39 10.40 4.58
CA SER A 34 -36.46 8.97 4.24
C SER A 34 -36.63 8.10 5.50
N SER A 35 -37.83 8.10 6.11
CA SER A 35 -38.23 7.14 7.14
C SER A 35 -39.18 6.10 6.55
N ASP A 36 -39.11 4.86 7.03
CA ASP A 36 -39.96 3.75 6.56
C ASP A 36 -41.44 3.90 6.97
N GLU A 37 -41.81 4.96 7.72
CA GLU A 37 -43.13 5.14 8.34
C GLU A 37 -44.02 6.22 7.71
N ASN A 38 -43.57 6.96 6.69
CA ASN A 38 -44.22 8.23 6.31
C ASN A 38 -44.62 8.35 4.82
N VAL A 39 -45.16 7.29 4.20
CA VAL A 39 -45.82 7.44 2.90
C VAL A 39 -47.33 7.64 3.13
N PRO A 40 -47.91 8.82 2.83
CA PRO A 40 -49.36 9.03 2.96
C PRO A 40 -50.14 8.03 2.09
N GLU A 41 -51.25 7.47 2.60
CA GLU A 41 -52.07 6.51 1.83
C GLU A 41 -52.60 7.10 0.51
N ASP A 42 -52.85 8.40 0.53
CA ASP A 42 -53.38 9.23 -0.56
C ASP A 42 -52.29 9.83 -1.49
N CYS A 43 -51.03 9.40 -1.39
CA CYS A 43 -49.97 9.83 -2.31
C CYS A 43 -50.01 9.11 -3.69
N ASP A 44 -49.24 9.65 -4.64
CA ASP A 44 -49.14 9.13 -6.02
C ASP A 44 -48.62 7.69 -6.09
N GLU A 45 -49.18 6.88 -7.00
CA GLU A 45 -48.79 5.48 -7.21
C GLU A 45 -47.30 5.31 -7.58
N ARG A 46 -46.68 6.30 -8.24
CA ARG A 46 -45.24 6.29 -8.55
C ARG A 46 -44.40 6.34 -7.28
N LEU A 47 -44.83 7.12 -6.28
CA LEU A 47 -44.14 7.23 -5.00
C LEU A 47 -44.26 5.92 -4.21
N LYS A 48 -45.45 5.30 -4.20
CA LYS A 48 -45.68 3.99 -3.59
C LYS A 48 -44.82 2.89 -4.23
N HIS A 49 -44.73 2.87 -5.56
CA HIS A 49 -43.89 1.92 -6.29
C HIS A 49 -42.40 2.11 -5.99
N LEU A 50 -41.94 3.36 -5.92
CA LEU A 50 -40.57 3.70 -5.51
C LEU A 50 -40.30 3.20 -4.08
N HIS A 51 -41.19 3.48 -3.15
CA HIS A 51 -41.07 3.03 -1.76
C HIS A 51 -40.98 1.51 -1.66
N LYS A 52 -41.84 0.78 -2.38
CA LYS A 52 -41.82 -0.69 -2.41
C LYS A 52 -40.48 -1.25 -2.92
N LYS A 53 -39.91 -0.64 -3.96
CA LYS A 53 -38.58 -1.03 -4.48
C LYS A 53 -37.47 -0.76 -3.46
N ILE A 54 -37.49 0.40 -2.81
CA ILE A 54 -36.51 0.74 -1.76
C ILE A 54 -36.61 -0.25 -0.60
N HIS A 55 -37.83 -0.58 -0.18
CA HIS A 55 -38.07 -1.56 0.89
C HIS A 55 -37.56 -2.95 0.51
N GLN A 56 -37.80 -3.41 -0.72
CA GLN A 56 -37.27 -4.68 -1.24
C GLN A 56 -35.73 -4.71 -1.25
N ILE A 57 -35.09 -3.59 -1.61
CA ILE A 57 -33.63 -3.45 -1.59
C ILE A 57 -33.12 -3.51 -0.15
N LYS A 58 -33.75 -2.78 0.77
CA LYS A 58 -33.38 -2.77 2.20
C LYS A 58 -33.55 -4.14 2.87
N MET A 59 -34.57 -4.90 2.47
CA MET A 59 -34.85 -6.25 2.99
C MET A 59 -34.12 -7.36 2.24
N SER A 60 -33.37 -7.03 1.17
CA SER A 60 -32.62 -8.02 0.40
C SER A 60 -31.37 -8.45 1.19
N GLU A 61 -31.45 -9.64 1.76
CA GLU A 61 -30.32 -10.29 2.44
C GLU A 61 -29.13 -10.49 1.49
N GLU A 62 -29.38 -10.74 0.20
CA GLU A 62 -28.35 -10.90 -0.83
C GLU A 62 -27.48 -9.64 -0.99
N ILE A 63 -28.10 -8.45 -0.94
CA ILE A 63 -27.37 -7.17 -0.97
C ILE A 63 -26.52 -7.03 0.29
N GLY A 64 -27.06 -7.39 1.46
CA GLY A 64 -26.31 -7.41 2.72
C GLY A 64 -25.09 -8.35 2.67
N VAL A 65 -25.27 -9.57 2.16
CA VAL A 65 -24.18 -10.55 2.00
C VAL A 65 -23.12 -10.06 1.02
N SER A 66 -23.53 -9.45 -0.10
CA SER A 66 -22.59 -8.87 -1.07
C SER A 66 -21.74 -7.76 -0.44
N TYR A 67 -22.37 -6.89 0.35
CA TYR A 67 -21.68 -5.84 1.10
C TYR A 67 -20.68 -6.41 2.12
N MET A 68 -21.09 -7.41 2.92
CA MET A 68 -20.21 -8.06 3.89
C MET A 68 -19.00 -8.71 3.20
N LYS A 69 -19.20 -9.39 2.06
CA LYS A 69 -18.10 -9.99 1.29
C LYS A 69 -17.13 -8.95 0.73
N MET A 70 -17.65 -7.82 0.25
CA MET A 70 -16.81 -6.71 -0.22
C MET A 70 -15.99 -6.13 0.94
N GLU A 71 -16.62 -5.87 2.08
CA GLU A 71 -15.94 -5.33 3.26
C GLU A 71 -14.86 -6.29 3.79
N GLU A 72 -15.14 -7.59 3.82
CA GLU A 72 -14.18 -8.61 4.22
C GLU A 72 -12.99 -8.68 3.25
N ARG A 73 -13.26 -8.61 1.93
CA ARG A 73 -12.21 -8.56 0.91
C ARG A 73 -11.33 -7.32 1.08
N ASP A 74 -11.93 -6.15 1.28
CA ASP A 74 -11.20 -4.90 1.47
C ASP A 74 -10.35 -4.92 2.74
N ARG A 75 -10.85 -5.56 3.80
CA ARG A 75 -10.09 -5.80 5.03
C ARG A 75 -8.87 -6.70 4.77
N LEU A 76 -9.06 -7.83 4.07
CA LEU A 76 -7.96 -8.74 3.73
C LEU A 76 -6.87 -8.05 2.90
N ILE A 77 -7.26 -7.27 1.90
CA ILE A 77 -6.33 -6.50 1.07
C ILE A 77 -5.54 -5.50 1.92
N ARG A 78 -6.21 -4.78 2.83
CA ARG A 78 -5.57 -3.83 3.73
C ARG A 78 -4.58 -4.51 4.68
N ASP A 79 -4.99 -5.62 5.30
CA ASP A 79 -4.16 -6.36 6.24
C ASP A 79 -2.94 -6.99 5.54
N GLU A 80 -3.12 -7.52 4.33
CA GLU A 80 -2.02 -8.01 3.51
C GLU A 80 -1.06 -6.89 3.12
N GLY A 81 -1.57 -5.73 2.70
CA GLY A 81 -0.77 -4.56 2.38
C GLY A 81 0.07 -4.09 3.57
N LEU A 82 -0.52 -4.03 4.77
CA LEU A 82 0.20 -3.70 6.00
C LEU A 82 1.26 -4.75 6.36
N ARG A 83 0.94 -6.04 6.21
CA ARG A 83 1.89 -7.13 6.47
C ARG A 83 3.07 -7.06 5.51
N ARG A 84 2.81 -6.87 4.23
CA ARG A 84 3.83 -6.76 3.18
C ARG A 84 4.71 -5.53 3.40
N GLY A 85 4.12 -4.36 3.62
CA GLY A 85 4.88 -3.13 3.88
C GLY A 85 5.76 -3.24 5.14
N ARG A 86 5.28 -3.89 6.21
CA ARG A 86 6.12 -4.17 7.39
C ARG A 86 7.25 -5.15 7.10
N ALA A 87 7.02 -6.16 6.29
CA ALA A 87 8.03 -7.16 5.93
C ALA A 87 9.11 -6.53 5.04
N GLU A 88 8.71 -5.78 4.01
CA GLU A 88 9.60 -5.06 3.10
C GLU A 88 10.41 -4.00 3.87
N GLY A 89 9.78 -3.14 4.66
CA GLY A 89 10.50 -2.14 5.45
C GLY A 89 11.47 -2.74 6.48
N LYS A 90 11.16 -3.90 7.06
CA LYS A 90 12.12 -4.64 7.92
C LYS A 90 13.26 -5.26 7.11
N ALA A 91 13.02 -5.71 5.90
CA ALA A 91 14.05 -6.26 5.04
C ALA A 91 15.01 -5.15 4.56
N GLU A 92 14.45 -4.04 4.08
CA GLU A 92 15.17 -2.84 3.65
C GLU A 92 15.99 -2.25 4.79
N GLY A 93 15.39 -1.98 5.96
CA GLY A 93 16.14 -1.43 7.09
C GLY A 93 17.24 -2.36 7.63
N ARG A 94 17.11 -3.68 7.46
CA ARG A 94 18.21 -4.62 7.77
C ARG A 94 19.29 -4.61 6.69
N ALA A 95 18.93 -4.45 5.42
CA ALA A 95 19.90 -4.33 4.34
C ALA A 95 20.71 -3.04 4.49
N GLU A 96 20.05 -1.90 4.68
CA GLU A 96 20.69 -0.61 4.94
C GLU A 96 21.57 -0.65 6.19
N GLY A 97 21.06 -1.19 7.31
CA GLY A 97 21.83 -1.30 8.54
C GLY A 97 23.08 -2.18 8.40
N ARG A 98 23.04 -3.23 7.58
CA ARG A 98 24.21 -4.04 7.25
C ARG A 98 25.20 -3.28 6.37
N ALA A 99 24.73 -2.61 5.32
CA ALA A 99 25.58 -1.81 4.44
C ALA A 99 26.28 -0.68 5.20
N GLU A 100 25.58 0.01 6.11
CA GLU A 100 26.20 1.01 6.99
C GLU A 100 27.24 0.40 7.94
N GLY A 101 26.97 -0.79 8.49
CA GLY A 101 27.90 -1.51 9.35
C GLY A 101 29.19 -1.87 8.63
N GLU A 102 29.07 -2.49 7.45
CA GLU A 102 30.19 -2.84 6.58
C GLU A 102 30.96 -1.60 6.11
N SER A 103 30.25 -0.52 5.74
CA SER A 103 30.87 0.76 5.38
C SER A 103 31.77 1.31 6.48
N ARG A 104 31.32 1.23 7.75
CA ARG A 104 32.15 1.65 8.90
C ARG A 104 33.39 0.77 9.05
N LEU A 105 33.27 -0.53 8.85
CA LEU A 105 34.39 -1.47 8.89
C LEU A 105 35.40 -1.16 7.78
N ILE A 106 34.92 -0.99 6.54
CA ILE A 106 35.74 -0.64 5.38
C ILE A 106 36.48 0.68 5.61
N GLY A 107 35.82 1.68 6.19
CA GLY A 107 36.49 2.94 6.54
C GLY A 107 37.63 2.76 7.56
N ILE A 108 37.52 1.81 8.49
CA ILE A 108 38.63 1.44 9.38
C ILE A 108 39.76 0.79 8.58
N ILE A 109 39.44 -0.19 7.73
CA ILE A 109 40.42 -0.91 6.90
C ILE A 109 41.16 0.05 5.97
N ARG A 110 40.46 0.95 5.26
CA ARG A 110 41.05 1.98 4.40
C ARG A 110 42.09 2.82 5.13
N ARG A 111 41.81 3.22 6.38
CA ARG A 111 42.76 3.98 7.23
C ARG A 111 43.97 3.14 7.69
N LYS A 112 43.84 1.82 7.77
CA LYS A 112 44.94 0.91 8.15
C LYS A 112 45.83 0.60 6.96
N VAL A 113 45.22 0.38 5.79
CA VAL A 113 45.92 0.22 4.51
C VAL A 113 46.71 1.48 4.16
N SER A 114 46.17 2.68 4.38
CA SER A 114 46.90 3.94 4.14
C SER A 114 48.11 4.13 5.08
N ARG A 115 48.20 3.37 6.17
CA ARG A 115 49.37 3.31 7.07
C ARG A 115 50.35 2.19 6.70
N GLY A 116 50.11 1.48 5.59
CA GLY A 116 50.97 0.41 5.09
C GLY A 116 50.77 -0.95 5.77
N MET A 117 49.67 -1.16 6.50
CA MET A 117 49.36 -2.48 7.08
C MET A 117 48.85 -3.45 6.00
N GLY A 118 49.30 -4.70 6.08
CA GLY A 118 48.82 -5.78 5.21
C GLY A 118 47.47 -6.36 5.64
N ALA A 119 46.79 -7.07 4.74
CA ALA A 119 45.46 -7.65 5.01
C ALA A 119 45.48 -8.64 6.19
N ALA A 120 46.50 -9.48 6.32
CA ALA A 120 46.64 -10.42 7.44
C ALA A 120 46.79 -9.70 8.80
N GLU A 121 47.61 -8.66 8.86
CA GLU A 121 47.79 -7.86 10.07
C GLU A 121 46.50 -7.11 10.47
N ILE A 122 45.74 -6.64 9.47
CA ILE A 122 44.45 -6.00 9.67
C ILE A 122 43.41 -7.00 10.17
N ALA A 123 43.39 -8.22 9.61
CA ALA A 123 42.49 -9.29 10.01
C ALA A 123 42.69 -9.68 11.47
N ASP A 124 43.94 -9.90 11.87
CA ASP A 124 44.31 -10.19 13.26
C ASP A 124 43.94 -9.04 14.20
N LEU A 125 44.20 -7.79 13.79
CA LEU A 125 43.92 -6.61 14.62
C LEU A 125 42.43 -6.35 14.83
N LEU A 126 41.61 -6.62 13.81
CA LEU A 126 40.16 -6.38 13.83
C LEU A 126 39.38 -7.63 14.25
N GLU A 127 40.06 -8.76 14.49
CA GLU A 127 39.47 -10.06 14.78
C GLU A 127 38.44 -10.49 13.73
N ILE A 128 38.76 -10.26 12.45
CA ILE A 128 37.93 -10.64 11.29
C ILE A 128 38.59 -11.73 10.46
N PRO A 129 37.84 -12.50 9.65
CA PRO A 129 38.43 -13.45 8.72
C PRO A 129 39.41 -12.79 7.75
N CYS A 130 40.56 -13.44 7.50
CA CYS A 130 41.56 -12.93 6.56
C CYS A 130 40.98 -12.67 5.16
N ALA A 131 40.11 -13.59 4.69
CA ALA A 131 39.40 -13.45 3.43
C ALA A 131 38.55 -12.15 3.34
N ALA A 132 37.95 -11.72 4.46
CA ALA A 132 37.17 -10.47 4.49
C ALA A 132 38.08 -9.24 4.39
N ALA A 133 39.21 -9.23 5.10
CA ALA A 133 40.20 -8.15 5.00
C ALA A 133 40.83 -8.08 3.61
N GLU A 134 41.10 -9.23 2.98
CA GLU A 134 41.60 -9.35 1.61
C GLU A 134 40.59 -8.80 0.60
N ALA A 135 39.33 -9.23 0.67
CA ALA A 135 38.27 -8.76 -0.22
C ALA A 135 38.10 -7.23 -0.16
N VAL A 136 38.11 -6.65 1.04
CA VAL A 136 38.03 -5.18 1.20
C VAL A 136 39.28 -4.49 0.66
N THR A 137 40.47 -5.04 0.92
CA THR A 137 41.73 -4.43 0.44
C THR A 137 41.81 -4.48 -1.09
N GLU A 138 41.40 -5.59 -1.70
CA GLU A 138 41.29 -5.74 -3.15
C GLU A 138 40.28 -4.74 -3.73
N ALA A 139 39.07 -4.66 -3.17
CA ALA A 139 38.06 -3.71 -3.63
C ALA A 139 38.53 -2.24 -3.54
N LEU A 140 39.27 -1.88 -2.49
CA LEU A 140 39.91 -0.57 -2.35
C LEU A 140 40.98 -0.30 -3.42
N MET A 141 41.67 -1.34 -3.91
CA MET A 141 42.64 -1.21 -5.01
C MET A 141 41.96 -1.10 -6.38
N LEU A 142 40.89 -1.86 -6.61
CA LEU A 142 40.11 -1.80 -7.85
C LEU A 142 39.33 -0.48 -7.98
N HIS A 143 38.88 0.06 -6.85
CA HIS A 143 38.00 1.22 -6.81
C HIS A 143 38.50 2.32 -5.85
N PRO A 144 39.60 3.03 -6.18
CA PRO A 144 40.19 4.03 -5.30
C PRO A 144 39.27 5.23 -5.02
N ASP A 145 38.42 5.58 -5.99
CA ASP A 145 37.50 6.73 -5.91
C ASP A 145 36.15 6.40 -5.26
N TRP A 146 35.88 5.13 -4.96
CA TRP A 146 34.61 4.73 -4.35
C TRP A 146 34.56 5.10 -2.88
N THR A 147 33.36 5.45 -2.43
CA THR A 147 33.07 5.62 -1.00
C THR A 147 33.06 4.28 -0.29
N ASP A 148 33.26 4.30 1.03
CA ASP A 148 33.20 3.07 1.84
C ASP A 148 31.82 2.40 1.76
N LEU A 149 30.75 3.17 1.56
CA LEU A 149 29.39 2.65 1.37
C LEU A 149 29.23 1.92 0.04
N GLN A 150 29.76 2.47 -1.06
CA GLN A 150 29.70 1.81 -2.37
C GLN A 150 30.48 0.49 -2.37
N ILE A 151 31.63 0.44 -1.69
CA ILE A 151 32.39 -0.81 -1.53
C ILE A 151 31.60 -1.81 -0.67
N ALA A 152 30.95 -1.35 0.41
CA ALA A 152 30.09 -2.20 1.24
C ALA A 152 28.94 -2.82 0.44
N GLU A 153 28.23 -2.00 -0.34
CA GLU A 153 27.12 -2.42 -1.18
C GLU A 153 27.56 -3.44 -2.24
N GLU A 154 28.71 -3.22 -2.89
CA GLU A 154 29.27 -4.15 -3.89
C GLU A 154 29.59 -5.51 -3.26
N LEU A 155 30.32 -5.52 -2.14
CA LEU A 155 30.69 -6.76 -1.45
C LEU A 155 29.45 -7.54 -0.98
N LEU A 156 28.46 -6.85 -0.41
CA LEU A 156 27.20 -7.47 0.01
C LEU A 156 26.36 -7.97 -1.18
N SER A 157 26.43 -7.31 -2.33
CA SER A 157 25.76 -7.77 -3.55
C SER A 157 26.39 -9.05 -4.11
N GLY A 158 27.72 -9.18 -4.01
CA GLY A 158 28.46 -10.38 -4.40
C GLY A 158 28.14 -11.60 -3.51
N GLU A 159 27.97 -11.39 -2.20
CA GLU A 159 27.57 -12.46 -1.27
C GLU A 159 26.14 -12.98 -1.55
N ASN A 160 25.20 -12.10 -1.87
CA ASN A 160 23.81 -12.50 -2.15
C ASN A 160 23.66 -13.37 -3.42
N LEU A 161 24.54 -13.20 -4.41
CA LEU A 161 24.53 -14.02 -5.63
C LEU A 161 24.96 -15.47 -5.34
N ALA A 162 25.90 -15.68 -4.42
CA ALA A 162 26.37 -17.02 -4.03
C ALA A 162 25.30 -17.84 -3.28
N ASP A 163 24.41 -17.19 -2.53
CA ASP A 163 23.30 -17.85 -1.82
C ASP A 163 22.10 -18.16 -2.74
N SER A 164 21.94 -17.44 -3.85
CA SER A 164 20.80 -17.62 -4.76
C SER A 164 20.86 -18.88 -5.63
N ASP A 165 22.06 -19.41 -5.89
CA ASP A 165 22.29 -20.62 -6.69
C ASP A 165 21.91 -21.94 -5.98
N LEU A 166 21.51 -21.89 -4.70
CA LEU A 166 21.13 -23.08 -3.90
C LEU A 166 19.62 -23.30 -3.78
N THR A 167 18.76 -22.49 -4.42
CA THR A 167 17.30 -22.52 -4.19
C THR A 167 16.41 -22.69 -5.43
N THR A 168 16.92 -23.26 -6.52
CA THR A 168 16.08 -23.73 -7.64
C THR A 168 15.98 -25.25 -7.67
N ASP A 169 15.22 -25.83 -6.74
CA ASP A 169 14.70 -27.19 -6.88
C ASP A 169 13.20 -27.18 -6.55
N PHE A 170 12.40 -26.75 -7.54
CA PHE A 170 10.95 -26.95 -7.54
C PHE A 170 10.63 -28.07 -8.54
N PRO A 171 9.97 -29.17 -8.12
CA PRO A 171 9.56 -30.21 -9.04
C PRO A 171 8.35 -29.74 -9.87
N PRO A 172 8.24 -30.15 -11.15
CA PRO A 172 7.09 -29.81 -11.98
C PRO A 172 5.83 -30.58 -11.55
N ALA A 173 4.67 -29.95 -11.76
CA ALA A 173 3.33 -30.46 -11.47
C ALA A 173 2.89 -31.62 -12.37
#